data_AF-C7HAS4-F1
#
_entry.id   AF-C7HAS4-F1
#
_cell.length_a   1.000
_cell.length_b   1.000
_cell.length_c   1.000
_cell.angle_alpha   90.00
_cell.angle_beta   90.00
_cell.angle_gamma   90.00
#
_symmetry.space_group_name_H-M   'P 1'
#
loop_
_entity.id
_entity.type
_entity.pdbx_description
1 polymer ?
#
loop_
_entity_poly.entity_id
_entity_poly.type
_entity_poly.pdbx_seq_one_letter_code
_entity_poly.pdbx_strand_id
1 'polypeptide(L)' 'MKVKTYMIAVYAVLVKNGKREIEELPEAYIIPVAEYLATQEEATNE' A
#
# COMPACT_ATOMS: atom_id res chain seq x y z
N MET A 1 -15.37 8.70 3.91
CA MET A 1 -14.40 8.32 4.97
C MET A 1 -13.08 9.04 4.68
N LYS A 2 -12.42 9.68 5.66
CA LYS A 2 -11.14 10.35 5.40
C LYS A 2 -10.00 9.31 5.40
N VAL A 3 -9.18 9.31 4.35
CA VAL A 3 -7.96 8.50 4.27
C VAL A 3 -7.01 8.97 5.36
N LYS A 4 -6.48 8.03 6.15
CA LYS A 4 -5.45 8.29 7.14
C LYS A 4 -4.12 7.95 6.50
N THR A 5 -3.32 8.95 6.15
CA THR A 5 -2.08 8.76 5.36
C THR A 5 -1.13 7.72 5.97
N TYR A 6 -1.03 7.66 7.30
CA TYR A 6 -0.20 6.67 7.98
C TYR A 6 -0.62 5.22 7.70
N MET A 7 -1.90 4.97 7.39
CA MET A 7 -2.40 3.63 7.08
C MET A 7 -1.91 3.11 5.73
N ILE A 8 -1.51 3.99 4.81
CA ILE A 8 -0.96 3.59 3.50
C ILE A 8 0.30 2.74 3.72
N ALA A 9 1.24 3.25 4.52
CA ALA A 9 2.47 2.51 4.85
C ALA A 9 2.18 1.20 5.61
N VAL A 10 1.22 1.22 6.53
CA VAL A 10 0.81 0.01 7.28
C VAL A 10 0.25 -1.06 6.33
N TYR A 11 -0.68 -0.69 5.45
CA TYR A 11 -1.25 -1.63 4.48
C TYR A 11 -0.22 -2.12 3.49
N ALA A 12 0.68 -1.26 3.02
CA ALA A 12 1.78 -1.67 2.15
C ALA A 12 2.66 -2.74 2.80
N VAL A 13 3.00 -2.59 4.08
CA VAL A 13 3.74 -3.62 4.83
C VAL A 13 2.95 -4.92 4.94
N LEU A 14 1.64 -4.86 5.17
CA LEU A 14 0.80 -6.06 5.25
C LEU A 14 0.71 -6.79 3.90
N VAL A 15 0.54 -6.04 2.81
CA VAL A 15 0.49 -6.59 1.44
C VAL A 15 1.84 -7.21 1.05
N LYS A 16 2.95 -6.49 1.27
CA LYS A 16 4.30 -6.98 0.96
C LYS A 16 4.66 -8.28 1.72
N ASN A 17 4.12 -8.47 2.92
CA ASN A 17 4.32 -9.67 3.72
C ASN A 17 3.25 -10.76 3.49
N GLY A 18 2.39 -10.61 2.48
CA GLY A 18 1.33 -11.59 2.16
C GLY A 18 0.30 -11.76 3.28
N LYS A 19 0.13 -10.76 4.15
CA LYS A 19 -0.86 -10.77 5.24
C LYS A 19 -2.23 -10.25 4.81
N ARG A 20 -2.29 -9.57 3.66
CA ARG A 20 -3.51 -9.09 2.99
C ARG A 20 -3.27 -9.02 1.50
N GLU A 21 -4.34 -9.18 0.72
CA GLU A 21 -4.30 -8.85 -0.70
C GLU A 21 -4.68 -7.39 -0.93
N ILE A 22 -4.18 -6.82 -2.04
CA ILE A 22 -4.41 -5.41 -2.36
C ILE A 22 -5.89 -5.12 -2.64
N GLU A 23 -6.60 -6.08 -3.21
CA GLU A 23 -8.02 -6.00 -3.57
C GLU A 23 -8.93 -6.09 -2.34
N GLU A 24 -8.44 -6.62 -1.22
CA GLU A 24 -9.17 -6.73 0.05
C GLU A 24 -9.05 -5.48 0.92
N LEU A 25 -8.25 -4.49 0.49
CA LEU A 25 -8.14 -3.23 1.20
C LEU A 25 -9.42 -2.39 1.02
N PRO A 26 -9.74 -1.49 1.97
CA PRO A 26 -10.82 -0.55 1.74
C PRO A 26 -10.53 0.28 0.48
N GLU A 27 -11.53 0.51 -0.36
CA GLU A 27 -11.41 1.13 -1.70
C GLU A 27 -10.53 2.39 -1.72
N ALA A 28 -10.67 3.24 -0.70
CA ALA A 28 -9.90 4.47 -0.54
C ALA A 28 -8.38 4.28 -0.32
N TYR A 29 -7.92 3.04 -0.09
CA TYR A 29 -6.52 2.69 0.13
C TYR A 29 -5.91 1.83 -0.99
N ILE A 30 -6.72 1.27 -1.90
CA ILE A 30 -6.22 0.39 -2.97
C ILE A 30 -5.19 1.13 -3.84
N ILE A 31 -5.61 2.26 -4.42
CA ILE A 31 -4.73 3.06 -5.30
C ILE A 31 -3.53 3.65 -4.54
N PRO A 32 -3.70 4.34 -3.39
CA PRO A 32 -2.55 4.93 -2.70
C PRO A 32 -1.52 3.90 -2.20
N VAL A 33 -1.95 2.70 -1.83
CA VAL A 33 -1.04 1.62 -1.42
C VAL A 33 -0.31 1.03 -2.62
N ALA A 34 -1.00 0.85 -3.76
CA ALA A 34 -0.37 0.40 -5.00
C ALA A 34 0.73 1.36 -5.45
N GLU A 35 0.45 2.67 -5.48
CA GLU A 35 1.41 3.71 -5.84
C GLU A 35 2.61 3.72 -4.88
N TYR A 36 2.36 3.65 -3.57
CA TYR A 36 3.42 3.62 -2.56
C TYR A 36 4.33 2.39 -2.67
N LEU A 37 3.79 1.23 -3.05
CA LEU A 37 4.56 0.02 -3.30
C LEU A 37 5.39 0.15 -4.58
N ALA A 38 4.83 0.69 -5.66
CA ALA A 38 5.54 0.92 -6.92
C ALA A 38 6.74 1.86 -6.73
N THR A 39 6.55 3.00 -6.05
CA THR A 39 7.64 3.95 -5.77
C THR A 39 8.75 3.33 -4.92
N GLN A 40 8.42 2.44 -3.97
CA GLN A 40 9.44 1.74 -3.19
C GLN A 40 10.25 0.75 -4.03
N GLU A 41 9.61 0.07 -4.98
CA GLU A 41 10.29 -0.89 -5.86
C GLU A 41 11.20 -0.18 -6.86
N GLU A 42 10.76 0.95 -7.42
CA GLU A 42 11.59 1.82 -8.26
C GLU A 42 12.82 2.33 -7.50
N ALA A 43 12.64 2.81 -6.25
CA ALA A 43 13.74 3.30 -5.42
C ALA A 43 14.70 2.20 -4.91
N THR A 44 14.27 0.94 -4.88
CA THR A 44 15.12 -0.20 -4.47
C THR A 44 15.98 -0.73 -5.63
N ASN A 45 15.60 -0.42 -6.87
CA ASN A 45 16.26 -0.92 -8.09
C ASN A 45 17.27 0.07 -8.71
N GLU A 46 17.59 1.17 -8.02
CA GLU A 46 18.75 2.06 -8.27
C GLU A 46 19.92 1.74 -7.32
#